data_AF-D7GWJ3-F1
#
_entry.id   AF-D7GWJ3-F1
#
_cell.length_a   1.000
_cell.length_b   1.000
_cell.length_c   1.000
_cell.angle_alpha   90.00
_cell.angle_beta   90.00
_cell.angle_gamma   90.00
#
_symmetry.space_group_name_H-M   'P 1'
#
loop_
_entity.id
_entity.type
_entity.pdbx_description
1 polymer ?
#
loop_
_entity_poly.entity_id
_entity_poly.type
_entity_poly.pdbx_seq_one_letter_code
_entity_poly.pdbx_strand_id
1 'polypeptide(L)'
;MNMAVKRQKIDDMRHAIGLDYKKPYHRHGKTFYKPYRNRFYTYADDSIWNQLHQDGLAERSGADEHGREWFWINRKGLDWLGNQLNITIHDEEQ
;
A
#
# COMPACT_ATOMS: atom_id res chain seq x y z
N MET A 1 -5.25 -17.08 0.83
CA MET A 1 -3.91 -16.45 1.03
C MET A 1 -3.34 -16.94 2.35
N ASN A 2 -2.06 -17.34 2.38
CA ASN A 2 -1.36 -17.72 3.61
C ASN A 2 -1.31 -16.51 4.59
N MET A 3 -1.54 -16.75 5.87
CA MET A 3 -1.52 -15.73 6.94
C MET A 3 -0.20 -14.92 6.97
N ALA A 4 0.94 -15.56 6.71
CA ALA A 4 2.24 -14.88 6.68
C ALA A 4 2.32 -13.89 5.51
N VAL A 5 1.90 -14.32 4.31
CA VAL A 5 1.87 -13.48 3.10
C VAL A 5 0.90 -12.31 3.28
N LYS A 6 -0.26 -12.56 3.91
CA LYS A 6 -1.21 -11.49 4.22
C LYS A 6 -0.59 -10.42 5.12
N ARG A 7 0.14 -10.84 6.16
CA ARG A 7 0.80 -9.92 7.09
C ARG A 7 1.88 -9.09 6.39
N GLN A 8 2.72 -9.74 5.57
CA GLN A 8 3.76 -9.03 4.82
C GLN A 8 3.16 -7.98 3.88
N LYS A 9 2.08 -8.30 3.16
CA LYS A 9 1.35 -7.31 2.35
C LYS A 9 0.90 -6.11 3.16
N ILE A 10 0.31 -6.35 4.33
CA ILE A 10 -0.14 -5.24 5.20
C ILE A 10 1.05 -4.37 5.61
N ASP A 11 2.16 -4.98 6.03
CA ASP A 11 3.34 -4.24 6.49
C ASP A 11 3.99 -3.44 5.34
N ASP A 12 4.14 -4.03 4.15
CA ASP A 12 4.70 -3.33 2.98
C ASP A 12 3.80 -2.19 2.50
N MET A 13 2.48 -2.41 2.47
CA MET A 13 1.54 -1.37 2.06
C MET A 13 1.51 -0.21 3.05
N ARG A 14 1.59 -0.49 4.36
CA ARG A 14 1.71 0.54 5.40
C ARG A 14 2.97 1.38 5.20
N HIS A 15 4.08 0.72 4.89
CA HIS A 15 5.32 1.41 4.60
C HIS A 15 5.18 2.33 3.39
N ALA A 16 4.64 1.82 2.28
CA ALA A 16 4.49 2.55 1.02
C ALA A 16 3.64 3.82 1.16
N ILE A 17 2.58 3.79 1.98
CA ILE A 17 1.75 4.97 2.25
C ILE A 17 2.28 5.87 3.37
N GLY A 18 3.35 5.47 4.04
CA GLY A 18 3.97 6.22 5.14
C GLY A 18 3.22 6.12 6.48
N LEU A 19 2.39 5.09 6.66
CA LEU A 19 1.60 4.87 7.88
C LEU A 19 2.47 4.49 9.08
N ASP A 20 3.67 3.95 8.83
CA ASP A 20 4.63 3.65 9.90
C ASP A 20 5.26 4.92 10.50
N TYR A 21 5.19 6.04 9.77
CA TYR A 21 5.75 7.32 10.20
C TYR A 21 4.69 8.30 10.70
N LYS A 22 3.59 8.47 9.96
CA LYS A 22 2.48 9.36 10.35
C LYS A 22 1.32 8.56 10.94
N LYS A 23 0.78 9.03 12.06
CA LYS A 23 -0.34 8.38 12.76
C LYS A 23 -1.69 8.74 12.11
N PRO A 24 -2.66 7.79 12.11
CA PRO A 24 -4.06 8.10 11.84
C PRO A 24 -4.63 9.16 12.78
N TYR A 25 -5.66 9.86 12.32
CA TYR A 25 -6.43 10.82 13.11
C TYR A 25 -7.83 10.29 13.39
N HIS A 26 -8.48 10.82 14.44
CA HIS A 26 -9.79 10.38 14.88
C HIS A 26 -10.82 11.49 14.69
N ARG A 27 -11.99 11.15 14.15
CA ARG A 27 -13.10 12.09 13.96
C ARG A 27 -14.43 11.36 14.08
N HIS A 28 -15.34 11.88 14.91
CA HIS A 28 -16.68 11.31 15.13
C HIS A 28 -16.66 9.78 15.41
N GLY A 29 -15.73 9.32 16.25
CA GLY A 29 -15.61 7.91 16.64
C GLY A 29 -15.02 6.98 15.56
N LYS A 30 -14.53 7.53 14.45
CA LYS A 30 -13.88 6.77 13.36
C LYS A 30 -12.41 7.17 13.21
N THR A 31 -11.61 6.23 12.71
CA THR A 31 -10.17 6.42 12.44
C THR A 31 -9.93 6.62 10.96
N PHE A 32 -9.18 7.65 10.62
CA PHE A 32 -8.88 8.06 9.26
C PHE A 32 -7.38 8.24 9.07
N TYR A 33 -6.90 8.02 7.86
CA TYR A 33 -5.53 8.29 7.47
C TYR A 33 -5.50 8.92 6.09
N LYS A 34 -4.71 9.97 5.93
CA LYS A 34 -4.42 10.58 4.64
C LYS A 34 -2.93 10.39 4.35
N PRO A 35 -2.56 9.55 3.36
CA PRO A 35 -1.16 9.36 2.98
C PRO A 35 -0.53 10.67 2.52
N TYR A 36 0.74 10.88 2.87
CA TYR A 36 1.57 11.96 2.31
C TYR A 36 2.46 11.48 1.16
N ARG A 37 2.49 10.16 0.96
CA ARG A 37 3.15 9.45 -0.11
C ARG A 37 2.32 8.23 -0.49
N ASN A 38 2.42 7.76 -1.71
CA ASN A 38 1.89 6.44 -2.09
C ASN A 38 2.78 5.79 -3.15
N ARG A 39 4.02 5.42 -2.79
CA ARG A 39 4.94 4.82 -3.74
C ARG A 39 5.96 3.91 -3.07
N PHE A 40 6.36 2.85 -3.76
CA PHE A 40 7.42 1.95 -3.36
C PHE A 40 8.31 1.61 -4.55
N TYR A 41 9.63 1.60 -4.38
CA TYR A 41 10.60 1.29 -5.44
C TYR A 41 11.36 0.02 -5.09
N THR A 42 11.22 -1.01 -5.91
CA THR A 42 11.82 -2.33 -5.69
C THR A 42 12.09 -3.03 -7.03
N TYR A 43 12.63 -4.24 -7.00
CA TYR A 43 12.81 -5.06 -8.20
C TYR A 43 11.47 -5.54 -8.75
N ALA A 44 11.39 -5.67 -10.08
CA ALA A 44 10.19 -6.13 -10.77
C ALA A 44 9.85 -7.61 -10.48
N ASP A 45 10.74 -8.37 -9.84
CA ASP A 45 10.51 -9.74 -9.37
C ASP A 45 10.17 -9.83 -7.88
N ASP A 46 9.98 -8.69 -7.19
CA ASP A 46 9.57 -8.64 -5.80
C ASP A 46 8.24 -9.40 -5.60
N SER A 47 8.30 -10.50 -4.85
CA SER A 47 7.19 -11.44 -4.74
C SER A 47 5.93 -10.83 -4.14
N ILE A 48 6.05 -9.88 -3.20
CA ILE A 48 4.90 -9.29 -2.51
C ILE A 48 4.25 -8.24 -3.40
N TRP A 49 5.04 -7.35 -3.98
CA TRP A 49 4.52 -6.30 -4.86
C TRP A 49 3.94 -6.85 -6.16
N ASN A 50 4.54 -7.90 -6.72
CA ASN A 50 3.94 -8.63 -7.84
C ASN A 50 2.59 -9.25 -7.47
N GLN A 51 2.48 -9.88 -6.29
CA GLN A 51 1.20 -10.45 -5.87
C GLN A 51 0.15 -9.35 -5.60
N LEU A 52 0.54 -8.20 -5.03
CA LEU A 52 -0.36 -7.05 -4.87
C LEU A 52 -0.89 -6.55 -6.22
N HIS A 53 -0.03 -6.48 -7.24
CA HIS A 53 -0.43 -6.15 -8.59
C HIS A 53 -1.39 -7.19 -9.19
N GLN A 54 -1.06 -8.49 -9.08
CA GLN A 54 -1.91 -9.59 -9.56
C GLN A 54 -3.29 -9.62 -8.88
N ASP A 55 -3.37 -9.28 -7.60
CA ASP A 55 -4.63 -9.16 -6.85
C ASP A 55 -5.44 -7.89 -7.23
N GLY A 56 -4.85 -7.02 -8.06
CA GLY A 56 -5.41 -5.74 -8.48
C GLY A 56 -5.40 -4.68 -7.38
N LEU A 57 -4.51 -4.79 -6.39
CA LEU A 57 -4.37 -3.85 -5.27
C LEU A 57 -3.30 -2.78 -5.51
N ALA A 58 -2.43 -2.97 -6.51
CA ALA A 58 -1.37 -2.03 -6.86
C ALA A 58 -1.18 -1.93 -8.38
N GLU A 59 -0.70 -0.76 -8.79
CA GLU A 59 -0.22 -0.45 -10.14
C GLU A 59 1.30 -0.37 -10.16
N ARG A 60 1.91 -0.45 -11.35
CA ARG A 60 3.36 -0.43 -11.52
C ARG A 60 3.79 0.38 -12.73
N SER A 61 4.98 0.98 -12.67
CA SER A 61 5.53 1.83 -13.74
C SER A 61 6.02 1.06 -14.96
N GLY A 62 6.31 -0.24 -14.80
CA GLY A 62 7.19 -0.98 -15.69
C GLY A 62 8.65 -0.84 -15.25
N ALA A 63 9.43 -1.89 -15.54
CA ALA A 63 10.83 -2.00 -15.14
C ALA A 63 11.75 -1.04 -15.91
N ASP A 64 12.68 -0.43 -15.19
CA ASP A 64 13.81 0.32 -15.75
C ASP A 64 14.93 -0.62 -16.26
N GLU A 65 16.02 -0.04 -16.77
CA GLU A 65 17.18 -0.79 -17.28
C GLU A 65 17.89 -1.67 -16.22
N HIS A 66 17.61 -1.44 -14.94
CA HIS A 66 18.12 -2.22 -13.82
C HIS A 66 17.11 -3.24 -13.30
N GLY A 67 15.98 -3.42 -13.98
CA GLY A 67 14.93 -4.35 -13.56
C GLY A 67 14.16 -3.87 -12.33
N ARG A 68 14.18 -2.57 -12.00
CA ARG A 68 13.46 -1.99 -10.87
C ARG A 68 12.27 -1.16 -11.34
N GLU A 69 11.23 -1.09 -10.53
CA GLU A 69 10.04 -0.33 -10.87
C GLU A 69 9.39 0.33 -9.66
N TRP A 70 8.59 1.35 -9.94
CA TRP A 70 7.73 1.98 -8.95
C TRP A 70 6.39 1.27 -8.90
N PHE A 71 5.90 1.07 -7.68
CA PHE A 71 4.55 0.62 -7.40
C PHE A 71 3.77 1.70 -6.66
N TRP A 72 2.46 1.78 -6.92
CA TRP A 72 1.52 2.63 -6.20
C TRP A 72 0.29 1.80 -5.82
N ILE A 73 -0.22 2.01 -4.62
CA ILE A 73 -1.43 1.31 -4.17
C ILE A 73 -2.63 2.04 -4.76
N ASN A 74 -3.47 1.33 -5.51
CA ASN A 74 -4.66 1.93 -6.12
C ASN A 74 -5.81 2.05 -5.09
N ARG A 75 -6.91 2.68 -5.48
CA ARG A 75 -8.08 2.89 -4.59
C ARG A 75 -8.57 1.59 -3.93
N LYS A 76 -8.67 0.50 -4.70
CA LYS A 76 -9.06 -0.83 -4.21
C LYS A 76 -8.07 -1.36 -3.16
N GLY A 77 -6.77 -1.16 -3.38
CA GLY A 77 -5.72 -1.52 -2.43
C GLY A 77 -5.80 -0.73 -1.13
N LEU A 78 -6.02 0.59 -1.20
CA LEU A 78 -6.18 1.45 -0.03
C LEU A 78 -7.42 1.06 0.78
N ASP A 79 -8.54 0.74 0.12
CA ASP A 79 -9.75 0.24 0.79
C ASP A 79 -9.52 -1.13 1.44
N TRP A 80 -8.85 -2.04 0.73
CA TRP A 80 -8.50 -3.35 1.26
C TRP A 80 -7.65 -3.26 2.52
N LEU A 81 -6.59 -2.44 2.50
CA LEU A 81 -5.73 -2.18 3.65
C LEU A 81 -6.51 -1.54 4.80
N GLY A 82 -7.32 -0.53 4.49
CA GLY A 82 -8.17 0.15 5.46
C GLY A 82 -9.09 -0.82 6.20
N ASN A 83 -9.71 -1.75 5.48
CA ASN A 83 -10.52 -2.83 6.07
C ASN A 83 -9.71 -3.77 6.97
N GLN A 84 -8.44 -4.06 6.65
CA GLN A 84 -7.60 -4.90 7.51
C GLN A 84 -7.22 -4.19 8.82
N LEU A 85 -7.11 -2.87 8.79
CA LEU A 85 -6.66 -2.05 9.92
C LEU A 85 -7.80 -1.36 10.69
N ASN A 86 -9.03 -1.47 10.19
CA ASN A 86 -10.19 -0.68 10.66
C ASN A 86 -9.95 0.84 10.60
N ILE A 87 -9.42 1.31 9.46
CA ILE A 87 -9.09 2.72 9.19
C ILE A 87 -9.63 3.10 7.81
N THR A 88 -10.22 4.29 7.66
CA THR A 88 -10.51 4.85 6.33
C THR A 88 -9.25 5.54 5.78
N ILE A 89 -8.70 5.02 4.70
CA ILE A 89 -7.48 5.57 4.07
C ILE A 89 -7.88 6.40 2.85
N HIS A 90 -7.60 7.70 2.85
CA HIS A 90 -7.85 8.58 1.70
C HIS A 90 -6.74 8.44 0.64
N ASP A 91 -6.92 9.11 -0.50
CA ASP A 91 -5.84 9.23 -1.49
C ASP A 91 -4.72 10.16 -1.00
N GLU A 92 -3.55 10.07 -1.64
CA GLU A 92 -2.39 10.92 -1.36
C GLU A 92 -2.73 12.40 -1.49
N GLU A 93 -2.22 13.21 -0.56
CA GLU A 93 -2.28 14.67 -0.67
C GLU A 93 -1.36 15.15 -1.80
N GLN A 94 -1.93 15.74 -2.85
CA GLN A 94 -1.16 16.53 -3.83
C GLN A 94 -0.93 17.95 -3.33
#